data_AF-A0A5P2UT33-F1
#
_entry.id   AF-A0A5P2UT33-F1
#
_cell.length_a   1.000
_cell.length_b   1.000
_cell.length_c   1.000
_cell.angle_alpha   90.00
_cell.angle_beta   90.00
_cell.angle_gamma   90.00
#
_symmetry.space_group_name_H-M   'P 1'
#
loop_
_entity.id
_entity.type
_entity.pdbx_description
1 polymer ?
#
loop_
_entity_poly.entity_id
_entity_poly.type
_entity_poly.pdbx_seq_one_letter_code
_entity_poly.pdbx_strand_id
1 'polypeptide(L)'
;MNRSHHFRVDHGAHSIAVNVGPGSAGEIELLVDGEVVAYAKEHAAGTTVLTGTLPSDPGRPFRVMVRQAHIVPSALWCSWEVDGTEQHMPDRAVG
;
A
#
# COMPACT_ATOMS: atom_id res chain seq x y z
N MET A 1 0.12 -10.09 -19.06
CA MET A 1 -1.03 -9.83 -18.17
C MET A 1 -0.48 -9.09 -16.96
N ASN A 2 -0.46 -7.76 -16.99
CA ASN A 2 -0.15 -7.01 -15.78
C ASN A 2 -1.45 -6.95 -14.98
N ARG A 3 -1.49 -7.66 -13.85
CA ARG A 3 -2.62 -7.57 -12.91
C ARG A 3 -2.40 -6.33 -12.05
N SER A 4 -3.47 -5.60 -11.78
CA SER A 4 -3.49 -4.63 -10.69
C SER A 4 -3.57 -5.39 -9.37
N HIS A 5 -2.91 -4.88 -8.33
CA HIS A 5 -2.94 -5.46 -7.00
C HIS A 5 -3.62 -4.50 -6.05
N HIS A 6 -4.43 -5.04 -5.15
CA HIS A 6 -5.21 -4.26 -4.20
C HIS A 6 -4.96 -4.83 -2.82
N PHE A 7 -4.27 -4.05 -1.99
CA PHE A 7 -4.04 -4.40 -0.59
C PHE A 7 -5.01 -3.63 0.28
N ARG A 8 -5.53 -4.27 1.31
CA ARG A 8 -6.44 -3.63 2.26
C ARG A 8 -6.23 -4.18 3.65
N VAL A 9 -6.24 -3.29 4.62
CA VAL A 9 -6.28 -3.63 6.04
C VAL A 9 -7.24 -2.68 6.74
N ASP A 10 -8.01 -3.20 7.67
CA ASP A 10 -8.85 -2.39 8.54
C ASP A 10 -8.14 -2.23 9.88
N HIS A 11 -8.02 -0.99 10.36
CA HIS A 11 -7.41 -0.67 11.64
C HIS A 11 -8.31 0.27 12.45
N GLY A 12 -8.87 -0.27 13.54
CA GLY A 12 -9.84 0.45 14.35
C GLY A 12 -11.09 0.79 13.52
N ALA A 13 -11.39 2.07 13.39
CA ALA A 13 -12.50 2.58 12.59
C ALA A 13 -12.11 2.96 11.15
N HIS A 14 -10.83 2.86 10.80
CA HIS A 14 -10.31 3.29 9.50
C HIS A 14 -9.97 2.12 8.60
N SER A 15 -10.20 2.29 7.32
CA SER A 15 -9.80 1.35 6.28
C SER A 15 -8.64 1.93 5.49
N ILE A 16 -7.52 1.21 5.46
CA ILE A 16 -6.33 1.58 4.70
C ILE A 16 -6.24 0.67 3.48
N ALA A 17 -6.16 1.28 2.30
CA ALA A 17 -6.05 0.55 1.04
C ALA A 17 -4.87 1.04 0.23
N VAL A 18 -4.25 0.13 -0.52
CA VAL A 18 -3.15 0.42 -1.43
C VAL A 18 -3.48 -0.20 -2.77
N ASN A 19 -3.61 0.64 -3.79
CA ASN A 19 -3.78 0.19 -5.16
C ASN A 19 -2.42 0.25 -5.85
N VAL A 20 -2.02 -0.85 -6.48
CA VAL A 20 -0.83 -0.92 -7.33
C VAL A 20 -1.29 -1.15 -8.75
N GLY A 21 -1.04 -0.17 -9.60
CA GLY A 21 -1.35 -0.21 -11.02
C GLY A 21 -0.57 -1.31 -11.76
N PRO A 22 -1.02 -1.67 -12.98
CA PRO A 22 -0.47 -2.80 -13.72
C PRO A 22 0.94 -2.49 -14.27
N GLY A 23 1.96 -3.21 -13.81
CA GLY A 23 3.31 -3.20 -14.37
C GLY A 23 4.35 -2.39 -13.59
N SER A 24 5.59 -2.36 -14.08
CA SER A 24 6.72 -1.70 -13.43
C SER A 24 6.69 -0.17 -13.50
N ALA A 25 5.73 0.41 -14.22
CA ALA A 25 5.48 1.85 -14.31
C ALA A 25 4.04 2.18 -13.90
N GLY A 26 3.38 1.27 -13.16
CA GLY A 26 2.07 1.55 -12.60
C GLY A 26 2.13 2.74 -11.63
N GLU A 27 0.98 3.28 -11.26
CA GLU A 27 0.91 4.21 -10.13
C GLU A 27 0.58 3.42 -8.87
N ILE A 28 1.10 3.85 -7.71
CA ILE A 28 0.66 3.33 -6.40
C ILE A 28 -0.14 4.42 -5.71
N GLU A 29 -1.35 4.08 -5.28
CA GLU A 29 -2.23 4.98 -4.53
C GLU A 29 -2.40 4.44 -3.12
N LEU A 30 -2.29 5.34 -2.14
CA LEU A 30 -2.61 5.08 -0.74
C LEU A 30 -3.91 5.78 -0.38
N LEU A 31 -4.86 5.01 0.13
CA LEU A 31 -6.18 5.49 0.50
C LEU A 31 -6.45 5.26 1.99
N VAL A 32 -7.14 6.20 2.62
CA VAL A 32 -7.72 6.08 3.96
C VAL A 32 -9.21 6.37 3.86
N ASP A 33 -10.03 5.41 4.27
CA ASP A 33 -11.50 5.49 4.21
C ASP A 33 -12.05 5.78 2.80
N GLY A 34 -11.30 5.41 1.77
CA GLY A 34 -11.64 5.61 0.36
C GLY A 34 -11.09 6.91 -0.24
N GLU A 35 -10.46 7.78 0.56
CA GLU A 35 -9.83 9.01 0.09
C GLU A 35 -8.35 8.81 -0.17
N VAL A 36 -7.85 9.29 -1.32
CA VAL A 36 -6.42 9.21 -1.66
C VAL A 36 -5.64 10.20 -0.80
N VAL A 37 -4.76 9.68 0.06
CA VAL A 37 -3.92 10.49 0.95
C VAL A 37 -2.47 10.60 0.45
N ALA A 38 -2.01 9.67 -0.37
CA ALA A 38 -0.70 9.73 -1.03
C ALA A 38 -0.72 8.95 -2.35
N TYR A 39 0.17 9.30 -3.27
CA TYR A 39 0.37 8.56 -4.52
C TYR A 39 1.83 8.58 -4.94
N ALA A 40 2.28 7.54 -5.64
CA ALA A 40 3.61 7.43 -6.24
C ALA A 40 3.49 7.00 -7.71
N LYS A 41 3.92 7.88 -8.63
CA LYS A 41 3.86 7.63 -10.09
C LYS A 41 5.03 6.80 -10.62
N GLU A 42 6.16 6.83 -9.93
CA GLU A 42 7.36 6.10 -10.31
C GLU A 42 7.72 5.17 -9.16
N HIS A 43 7.54 3.87 -9.35
CA HIS A 43 8.07 2.86 -8.46
C HIS A 43 9.05 1.99 -9.22
N ALA A 44 10.34 2.30 -9.08
CA ALA A 44 11.39 1.43 -9.57
C ALA A 44 11.33 0.08 -8.85
N ALA A 45 11.84 -0.97 -9.48
CA ALA A 45 11.94 -2.28 -8.87
C ALA A 45 12.70 -2.18 -7.53
N GLY A 46 12.06 -2.59 -6.43
CA GLY A 46 12.55 -2.37 -5.08
C GLY A 46 11.43 -2.13 -4.06
N THR A 47 11.65 -1.20 -3.13
CA THR A 47 10.69 -0.83 -2.07
C THR A 47 10.21 0.60 -2.26
N THR A 48 8.91 0.79 -2.43
CA THR A 48 8.27 2.10 -2.39
C THR A 48 7.67 2.33 -1.01
N VAL A 49 7.93 3.51 -0.45
CA VAL A 49 7.39 3.91 0.85
C VAL A 49 6.39 5.05 0.62
N LEU A 50 5.17 4.86 1.09
CA LEU A 50 4.11 5.86 1.13
C LEU A 50 3.84 6.21 2.59
N THR A 51 3.53 7.47 2.87
CA THR A 51 3.22 7.94 4.23
C THR A 51 1.84 8.57 4.24
N GLY A 52 1.07 8.29 5.29
CA GLY A 52 -0.25 8.85 5.49
C GLY A 52 -0.47 9.24 6.95
N THR A 53 -1.59 9.89 7.23
CA THR A 53 -2.03 10.18 8.60
C THR A 53 -3.47 9.73 8.74
N LEU A 54 -3.75 8.92 9.76
CA LEU A 54 -5.12 8.52 10.08
C LEU A 54 -5.88 9.70 10.72
N PRO A 55 -7.16 9.89 10.37
CA PRO A 55 -7.98 10.95 10.92
C PRO A 55 -8.46 10.60 12.34
N SER A 56 -7.51 10.58 13.27
CA SER A 56 -7.73 10.48 14.72
C SER A 56 -7.37 11.81 15.41
N ASP A 57 -7.72 11.97 16.69
CA ASP A 57 -7.28 13.09 17.52
C ASP A 57 -6.41 12.59 18.70
N PRO A 58 -5.08 12.86 18.71
CA PRO A 58 -4.30 13.50 17.64
C PRO A 58 -4.16 12.59 16.40
N GLY A 59 -3.87 13.18 15.25
CA GLY A 59 -3.67 12.44 13.99
C GLY A 59 -2.53 11.43 14.11
N ARG A 60 -2.77 10.19 13.70
CA ARG A 60 -1.79 9.11 13.81
C ARG A 60 -1.02 8.92 12.50
N PRO A 61 0.29 9.23 12.45
CA PRO A 61 1.08 8.98 11.26
C PRO A 61 1.26 7.47 11.05
N PHE A 62 1.23 7.05 9.80
CA PHE A 62 1.52 5.67 9.42
C PHE A 62 2.29 5.63 8.10
N ARG A 63 2.91 4.48 7.84
CA ARG A 63 3.73 4.24 6.66
C ARG A 63 3.27 2.97 5.98
N VAL A 64 3.41 2.92 4.67
CA VAL A 64 3.13 1.75 3.84
C VAL A 64 4.36 1.46 3.01
N MET A 65 4.77 0.20 3.00
CA MET A 65 5.92 -0.31 2.28
C MET A 65 5.43 -1.32 1.24
N VAL A 66 5.54 -0.96 -0.02
CA VAL A 66 5.25 -1.83 -1.16
C VAL A 66 6.57 -2.34 -1.72
N ARG A 67 6.83 -3.63 -1.59
CA ARG A 67 8.02 -4.30 -2.12
C ARG A 67 7.66 -5.11 -3.34
N GLN A 68 8.33 -4.83 -4.46
CA GLN A 68 8.23 -5.64 -5.67
C GLN A 68 9.45 -6.57 -5.74
N ALA A 69 9.22 -7.88 -5.65
CA ALA A 69 10.30 -8.85 -5.83
C ALA A 69 10.80 -8.83 -7.29
N HIS A 70 12.12 -8.78 -7.46
CA HIS A 70 12.79 -8.78 -8.77
C HIS A 70 12.75 -10.14 -9.50
N ILE A 71 12.17 -11.19 -8.89
CA ILE A 71 12.19 -12.56 -9.40
C ILE A 71 10.75 -13.03 -9.66
N VAL A 72 10.52 -13.59 -10.85
CA VAL A 72 9.21 -14.00 -11.36
C VAL A 72 8.81 -15.38 -10.81
N PRO A 73 7.56 -15.60 -10.36
CA PRO A 73 6.46 -14.62 -10.33
C PRO A 73 6.69 -13.58 -9.23
N SER A 74 6.61 -12.31 -9.61
CA SER A 74 6.84 -11.16 -8.75
C SER A 74 5.72 -11.06 -7.71
N ALA A 75 5.89 -11.74 -6.57
CA ALA A 75 5.02 -11.53 -5.44
C ALA A 75 5.21 -10.09 -4.94
N LEU A 76 4.14 -9.31 -4.94
CA LEU A 76 4.11 -8.01 -4.28
C LEU A 76 3.88 -8.24 -2.79
N TRP A 77 4.75 -7.64 -1.99
CA TRP A 77 4.61 -7.65 -0.55
C TRP A 77 4.24 -6.25 -0.10
N CYS A 78 3.09 -6.11 0.56
CA CYS A 78 2.68 -4.85 1.14
C CYS A 78 2.68 -5.00 2.65
N SER A 79 3.42 -4.14 3.34
CA SER A 79 3.30 -3.98 4.78
C SER A 79 2.96 -2.55 5.10
N TRP A 80 2.38 -2.35 6.28
CA TRP A 80 2.11 -1.04 6.81
C TRP A 80 2.58 -0.98 8.25
N GLU A 81 2.99 0.20 8.68
CA GLU A 81 3.54 0.45 10.00
C GLU A 81 2.77 1.62 10.63
N VAL A 82 2.19 1.38 11.80
CA VAL A 82 1.55 2.40 12.63
C VAL A 82 2.02 2.24 14.06
N ASP A 83 2.30 3.35 14.74
CA ASP A 83 2.80 3.35 16.12
C ASP A 83 4.03 2.44 16.34
N GLY A 84 4.88 2.31 15.32
CA GLY A 84 6.06 1.44 15.34
C GLY A 84 5.78 -0.05 15.21
N THR A 85 4.51 -0.44 14.95
CA THR A 85 4.12 -1.84 14.70
C THR A 85 3.94 -2.05 13.22
N GLU A 86 4.80 -2.87 12.61
CA GLU A 86 4.67 -3.31 11.23
C GLU A 86 3.73 -4.52 11.13
N GLN A 87 2.79 -4.47 10.19
CA GLN A 87 1.86 -5.55 9.90
C GLN A 87 1.77 -5.77 8.38
N HIS A 88 1.68 -7.04 7.99
CA HIS A 88 1.49 -7.40 6.59
C HIS A 88 0.04 -7.09 6.13
N MET A 89 -0.08 -6.40 5.00
CA MET A 89 -1.36 -6.19 4.33
C MET A 89 -1.59 -7.32 3.31
N PRO A 90 -2.67 -8.11 3.44
CA PRO A 90 -2.93 -9.18 2.50
C PRO A 90 -3.28 -8.63 1.11
N ASP A 91 -2.73 -9.26 0.07
CA ASP A 91 -3.12 -9.02 -1.33
C ASP A 91 -4.53 -9.59 -1.54
N ARG A 92 -5.46 -8.72 -1.92
CA ARG A 92 -6.76 -9.13 -2.43
C ARG A 92 -6.69 -9.12 -3.94
N ALA A 93 -6.01 -10.13 -4.50
CA ALA A 93 -5.96 -10.32 -5.93
C ALA A 93 -7.41 -10.49 -6.42
N VAL A 94 -7.90 -9.55 -7.20
CA VAL A 94 -9.16 -9.73 -7.94
C VAL A 94 -8.91 -10.84 -8.97
N GLY A 95 -9.47 -12.00 -8.65
CA GLY A 95 -9.45 -13.24 -9.42
C GLY A 95 -9.91 -12.99 -10.84
#